data_AF-A0A392RE48-F1
#
_entry.id   AF-A0A392RE48-F1
#
_cell.length_a   1.000
_cell.length_b   1.000
_cell.length_c   1.000
_cell.angle_alpha   90.00
_cell.angle_beta   90.00
_cell.angle_gamma   90.00
#
_symmetry.space_group_name_H-M   'P 1'
#
loop_
_entity.id
_entity.type
_entity.pdbx_description
1 polymer ?
#
loop_
_entity_poly.entity_id
_entity_poly.type
_entity_poly.pdbx_seq_one_letter_code
_entity_poly.pdbx_strand_id
1 'polypeptide(L)'
;MAAFTVGEDEASSSSSSPCHSSSTTRLCSYHVFLSFRGDDTRKGFTDHLCAALERKGITTFRDDKDLERGQVISQKLINGIQDSMFAITILSSDYASSTWCLDELQMIMECSSNNNLQVLPV
;
A
#
# COMPACT_ATOMS: atom_id res chain seq x y z
N MET A 1 56.07 57.37 -9.56
CA MET A 1 57.06 56.44 -10.15
C MET A 1 57.18 55.25 -9.22
N ALA A 2 57.26 54.05 -9.78
CA ALA A 2 56.63 52.80 -9.30
C ALA A 2 57.13 52.17 -7.99
N ALA A 3 56.25 51.37 -7.38
CA ALA A 3 56.57 50.02 -6.90
C ALA A 3 55.31 49.13 -6.96
N PHE A 4 55.52 47.88 -7.37
CA PHE A 4 54.57 46.83 -7.75
C PHE A 4 54.60 45.72 -6.69
N THR A 5 53.49 45.02 -6.41
CA THR A 5 53.40 43.60 -5.96
C THR A 5 51.91 43.21 -5.94
N VAL A 6 51.43 42.41 -6.91
CA VAL A 6 51.27 40.92 -6.95
C VAL A 6 50.33 40.37 -5.87
N GLY A 7 49.29 39.65 -6.32
CA GLY A 7 48.19 39.11 -5.50
C GLY A 7 48.31 37.62 -5.15
N GLU A 8 47.28 37.10 -4.47
CA GLU A 8 47.04 35.67 -4.15
C GLU A 8 45.51 35.38 -4.04
N ASP A 9 45.20 34.09 -4.17
CA ASP A 9 43.99 33.42 -4.69
C ASP A 9 42.70 33.28 -3.82
N GLU A 10 41.59 33.13 -4.56
CA GLU A 10 40.44 32.19 -4.47
C GLU A 10 40.11 31.45 -3.16
N ALA A 11 38.83 31.52 -2.74
CA ALA A 11 38.09 30.38 -2.19
C ALA A 11 36.57 30.66 -2.19
N SER A 12 35.91 30.27 -3.28
CA SER A 12 34.45 30.23 -3.40
C SER A 12 33.88 29.18 -2.45
N SER A 13 33.34 29.64 -1.31
CA SER A 13 32.68 28.79 -0.33
C SER A 13 31.34 28.31 -0.88
N SER A 14 31.28 27.07 -1.38
CA SER A 14 30.03 26.43 -1.81
C SER A 14 29.20 26.05 -0.57
N SER A 15 28.12 26.79 -0.33
CA SER A 15 27.13 26.43 0.67
C SER A 15 26.33 25.23 0.18
N SER A 16 26.73 24.04 0.60
CA SER A 16 25.92 22.83 0.44
C SER A 16 24.67 22.98 1.31
N SER A 17 23.56 23.32 0.67
CA SER A 17 22.24 23.34 1.32
C SER A 17 21.86 21.89 1.65
N PRO A 18 21.45 21.57 2.89
CA PRO A 18 20.96 20.23 3.21
C PRO A 18 19.64 20.02 2.45
N CYS A 19 19.68 19.19 1.42
CA CYS A 19 18.49 18.67 0.76
C CYS A 19 17.74 17.80 1.76
N HIS A 20 16.78 18.40 2.46
CA HIS A 20 15.80 17.64 3.22
C HIS A 20 14.89 16.96 2.20
N SER A 21 15.18 15.70 1.88
CA SER A 21 14.21 14.83 1.25
C SER A 21 13.03 14.72 2.21
N SER A 22 11.97 15.51 2.00
CA SER A 22 10.71 15.33 2.71
C SER A 22 10.09 14.02 2.22
N SER A 23 10.50 12.91 2.82
CA SER A 23 9.75 11.66 2.71
C SER A 23 8.44 11.90 3.46
N THR A 24 7.37 12.23 2.74
CA THR A 24 6.03 12.11 3.30
C THR A 24 5.83 10.63 3.60
N THR A 25 6.04 10.25 4.86
CA THR A 25 5.60 8.94 5.36
C THR A 25 4.10 8.93 5.18
N ARG A 26 3.58 8.22 4.16
CA ARG A 26 2.15 7.98 4.06
C ARG A 26 1.75 7.30 5.37
N LEU A 27 0.83 7.91 6.11
CA LEU A 27 0.24 7.30 7.29
C LEU A 27 -0.73 6.22 6.78
N CYS A 28 -0.20 5.07 6.39
CA CYS A 28 -1.01 3.91 6.04
C CYS A 28 -1.60 3.33 7.33
N SER A 29 -2.92 3.26 7.40
CA SER A 29 -3.64 2.67 8.54
C SER A 29 -3.42 1.15 8.61
N TYR A 30 -3.12 0.52 7.46
CA TYR A 30 -2.93 -0.92 7.34
C TYR A 30 -1.67 -1.24 6.54
N HIS A 31 -1.03 -2.36 6.88
CA HIS A 31 0.08 -2.88 6.08
C HIS A 31 -0.46 -3.65 4.88
N VAL A 32 -1.48 -4.49 5.09
CA VAL A 32 -2.03 -5.41 4.09
C VAL A 32 -3.53 -5.27 4.02
N PHE A 33 -4.06 -5.20 2.80
CA PHE A 33 -5.46 -5.48 2.47
C PHE A 33 -5.58 -6.92 1.97
N LEU A 34 -6.47 -7.73 2.54
CA LEU A 34 -6.74 -9.09 2.08
C LEU A 34 -8.05 -9.14 1.31
N SER A 35 -7.97 -9.43 0.00
CA SER A 35 -9.13 -9.79 -0.81
C SER A 35 -9.18 -11.29 -1.02
N PHE A 36 -10.32 -11.90 -0.72
CA PHE A 36 -10.54 -13.34 -0.85
C PHE A 36 -12.01 -13.65 -1.03
N ARG A 37 -12.34 -14.85 -1.51
CA ARG A 37 -13.72 -15.34 -1.52
C ARG A 37 -14.01 -15.96 -0.15
N GLY A 38 -14.93 -15.36 0.59
CA GLY A 38 -15.32 -15.82 1.93
C GLY A 38 -15.68 -17.29 1.98
N ASP A 39 -16.58 -17.72 1.09
CA ASP A 39 -17.06 -19.11 1.00
C ASP A 39 -15.92 -20.13 0.80
N ASP A 40 -14.86 -19.76 0.09
CA ASP A 40 -13.81 -20.68 -0.33
C ASP A 40 -12.73 -20.82 0.75
N THR A 41 -12.29 -19.69 1.34
CA THR A 41 -11.04 -19.67 2.12
C THR A 41 -11.17 -19.09 3.52
N ARG A 42 -12.33 -18.53 3.93
CA ARG A 42 -12.48 -17.80 5.20
C ARG A 42 -11.98 -18.58 6.40
N LYS A 43 -12.43 -19.82 6.58
CA LYS A 43 -12.13 -20.65 7.76
C LYS A 43 -10.87 -21.51 7.59
N GLY A 44 -10.22 -21.44 6.44
CA GLY A 44 -9.04 -22.24 6.11
C GLY A 44 -7.84 -21.34 5.90
N PHE A 45 -7.36 -21.30 4.66
CA PHE A 45 -6.15 -20.58 4.28
C PHE A 45 -6.12 -19.12 4.75
N THR A 46 -7.20 -18.36 4.53
CA THR A 46 -7.24 -16.94 4.90
C THR A 46 -7.13 -16.73 6.41
N ASP A 47 -7.78 -17.58 7.21
CA ASP A 47 -7.72 -17.46 8.67
C ASP A 47 -6.29 -17.68 9.20
N HIS A 48 -5.62 -18.71 8.69
CA HIS A 48 -4.24 -19.00 9.04
C HIS A 48 -3.28 -17.90 8.58
N LEU A 49 -3.52 -17.32 7.40
CA LEU A 49 -2.74 -16.20 6.89
C LEU A 49 -2.92 -14.96 7.79
N CYS A 50 -4.16 -14.58 8.12
CA CYS A 50 -4.45 -13.48 9.05
C CYS A 50 -3.72 -13.68 10.38
N ALA A 51 -3.87 -14.86 11.01
CA ALA A 51 -3.20 -15.17 12.27
C ALA A 51 -1.67 -15.13 12.17
N ALA A 52 -1.10 -15.47 11.00
CA ALA A 52 0.34 -15.39 10.76
C ALA A 52 0.84 -13.95 10.62
N LEU A 53 0.10 -13.11 9.89
CA LEU A 53 0.39 -11.69 9.72
C LEU A 53 0.31 -10.96 11.07
N GLU A 54 -0.74 -11.22 11.85
CA GLU A 54 -0.92 -10.65 13.19
C GLU A 54 0.22 -11.02 14.15
N ARG A 55 0.63 -12.30 14.17
CA ARG A 55 1.80 -12.75 14.96
C ARG A 55 3.11 -12.08 14.55
N LYS A 56 3.18 -11.52 13.34
CA LYS A 56 4.33 -10.76 12.85
C LYS A 56 4.18 -9.25 13.05
N GLY A 57 3.10 -8.80 13.69
CA GLY A 57 2.81 -7.38 13.91
C GLY A 57 2.33 -6.66 12.64
N ILE A 58 1.87 -7.40 11.63
CA ILE A 58 1.41 -6.84 10.36
C ILE A 58 -0.09 -6.55 10.46
N THR A 59 -0.43 -5.28 10.67
CA THR A 59 -1.82 -4.80 10.67
C THR A 59 -2.49 -5.09 9.34
N THR A 60 -3.55 -5.90 9.36
CA THR A 60 -4.21 -6.38 8.15
C THR A 60 -5.68 -5.97 8.14
N PHE A 61 -6.13 -5.38 7.04
CA PHE A 61 -7.55 -5.20 6.76
C PHE A 61 -8.07 -6.47 6.08
N ARG A 62 -8.96 -7.18 6.75
CA ARG A 62 -9.62 -8.38 6.23
C ARG A 62 -10.96 -7.99 5.62
N ASP A 63 -11.11 -8.17 4.31
CA ASP A 63 -12.41 -8.00 3.69
C ASP A 63 -13.30 -9.23 3.93
N ASP A 64 -14.28 -9.09 4.83
CA ASP A 64 -15.13 -10.19 5.27
C ASP A 64 -16.46 -10.22 4.49
N LYS A 65 -16.42 -10.80 3.29
CA LYS A 65 -17.53 -10.84 2.30
C LYS A 65 -18.84 -11.51 2.74
N ASP A 66 -18.90 -12.14 3.91
CA ASP A 66 -20.13 -12.79 4.42
C ASP A 66 -21.06 -11.81 5.13
N LEU A 67 -20.52 -10.70 5.62
CA LEU A 67 -21.26 -9.79 6.49
C LEU A 67 -21.99 -8.68 5.72
N GLU A 68 -21.50 -8.28 4.54
CA GLU A 68 -22.10 -7.21 3.73
C GLU A 68 -22.90 -7.78 2.56
N ARG A 69 -23.92 -8.59 2.88
CA ARG A 69 -24.88 -9.10 1.90
C ARG A 69 -25.84 -7.97 1.50
N GLY A 70 -25.42 -7.09 0.59
CA GLY A 70 -26.31 -6.10 -0.03
C GLY A 70 -25.65 -4.77 -0.39
N GLN A 71 -25.39 -4.61 -1.68
CA GLN A 71 -25.31 -3.36 -2.47
C GLN A 71 -24.40 -2.24 -1.95
N VAL A 72 -23.43 -1.90 -2.83
CA VAL A 72 -22.46 -0.79 -2.77
C VAL A 72 -21.19 -1.14 -2.01
N ILE A 73 -20.06 -1.07 -2.71
CA ILE A 73 -18.71 -1.13 -2.12
C ILE A 73 -18.65 -0.12 -0.98
N SER A 74 -18.48 -0.60 0.25
CA SER A 74 -18.55 0.27 1.42
C SER A 74 -17.38 1.26 1.41
N GLN A 75 -17.61 2.49 1.88
CA GLN A 75 -16.55 3.49 2.01
C GLN A 75 -15.39 2.97 2.87
N LYS A 76 -15.70 2.07 3.82
CA LYS A 76 -14.72 1.37 4.65
C LYS A 76 -13.78 0.50 3.80
N LEU A 77 -14.30 -0.20 2.79
CA LEU A 77 -13.52 -1.02 1.88
C LEU A 77 -12.58 -0.15 1.03
N ILE A 78 -13.11 0.93 0.45
CA ILE A 78 -12.34 1.90 -0.34
C ILE A 78 -11.17 2.44 0.48
N ASN A 79 -11.46 2.90 1.71
CA ASN A 79 -10.45 3.44 2.61
C ASN A 79 -9.44 2.35 3.01
N GLY A 80 -9.90 1.11 3.25
CA GLY A 80 -9.02 -0.03 3.54
C GLY A 80 -8.01 -0.29 2.41
N ILE A 81 -8.44 -0.21 1.16
CA ILE A 81 -7.58 -0.39 -0.02
C ILE A 81 -6.62 0.80 -0.18
N GLN A 82 -7.11 2.03 -0.03
CA GLN A 82 -6.31 3.25 -0.20
C GLN A 82 -5.26 3.44 0.90
N ASP A 83 -5.59 3.02 2.13
CA ASP A 83 -4.73 3.15 3.31
C ASP A 83 -3.81 1.94 3.51
N SER A 84 -3.77 1.00 2.57
CA SER A 84 -2.91 -0.18 2.60
C SER A 84 -1.64 -0.02 1.75
N MET A 85 -0.56 -0.70 2.17
CA MET A 85 0.70 -0.75 1.40
C MET A 85 0.72 -1.91 0.42
N PHE A 86 0.13 -3.04 0.80
CA PHE A 86 0.01 -4.24 -0.01
C PHE A 86 -1.44 -4.67 -0.12
N ALA A 87 -1.83 -5.22 -1.27
CA ALA A 87 -3.07 -5.96 -1.44
C ALA A 87 -2.71 -7.41 -1.77
N ILE A 88 -3.11 -8.35 -0.92
CA ILE A 88 -2.99 -9.78 -1.19
C ILE A 88 -4.33 -10.27 -1.72
N THR A 89 -4.33 -10.77 -2.96
CA THR A 89 -5.53 -11.30 -3.61
C THR A 89 -5.43 -12.82 -3.66
N ILE A 90 -6.29 -13.50 -2.89
CA ILE A 90 -6.32 -14.97 -2.78
C ILE A 90 -7.26 -15.50 -3.86
N LEU A 91 -6.70 -16.02 -4.95
CA LEU A 91 -7.45 -16.49 -6.11
C LEU A 91 -7.90 -17.93 -5.91
N SER A 92 -9.09 -18.09 -5.32
CA SER A 92 -9.72 -19.39 -5.10
C SER A 92 -10.63 -19.81 -6.26
N SER A 93 -11.12 -21.06 -6.22
CA SER A 93 -11.89 -21.68 -7.31
C SER A 93 -13.11 -20.88 -7.74
N ASP A 94 -13.87 -20.30 -6.81
CA ASP A 94 -15.07 -19.53 -7.07
C ASP A 94 -14.88 -18.02 -6.88
N TYR A 95 -13.63 -17.55 -6.83
CA TYR A 95 -13.33 -16.11 -6.71
C TYR A 95 -13.95 -15.32 -7.86
N ALA A 96 -13.71 -15.74 -9.11
CA ALA A 96 -14.21 -15.06 -10.30
C ALA A 96 -15.72 -15.29 -10.54
N SER A 97 -16.33 -16.24 -9.84
CA SER A 97 -17.78 -16.46 -9.86
C SER A 97 -18.53 -15.36 -9.10
N SER A 98 -17.82 -14.55 -8.30
CA SER A 98 -18.39 -13.47 -7.50
C SER A 98 -18.14 -12.11 -8.13
N THR A 99 -19.21 -11.45 -8.58
CA THR A 99 -19.12 -10.07 -9.10
C THR A 99 -18.49 -9.12 -8.07
N TRP A 100 -18.84 -9.27 -6.80
CA TRP A 100 -18.25 -8.50 -5.70
C TRP A 100 -16.72 -8.68 -5.61
N CYS A 101 -16.21 -9.90 -5.75
CA CYS A 101 -14.76 -10.13 -5.77
C CYS A 101 -14.07 -9.50 -6.98
N LEU A 102 -14.76 -9.40 -8.12
CA LEU A 102 -14.26 -8.75 -9.32
C LEU A 102 -14.31 -7.22 -9.22
N ASP A 103 -15.36 -6.66 -8.64
CA ASP A 103 -15.50 -5.22 -8.41
C ASP A 103 -14.40 -4.70 -7.46
N GLU A 104 -14.09 -5.47 -6.41
CA GLU A 104 -12.93 -5.21 -5.56
C GLU A 104 -11.60 -5.30 -6.31
N LEU A 105 -11.42 -6.36 -7.10
CA LEU A 105 -10.18 -6.54 -7.85
C LEU A 105 -9.97 -5.36 -8.80
N GLN A 106 -11.03 -4.91 -9.46
CA GLN A 106 -10.99 -3.70 -10.28
C GLN A 106 -10.52 -2.49 -9.45
N MET A 107 -11.11 -2.26 -8.27
CA MET A 107 -10.72 -1.15 -7.40
C MET A 107 -9.27 -1.25 -6.89
N ILE A 108 -8.80 -2.45 -6.55
CA ILE A 108 -7.41 -2.71 -6.16
C ILE A 108 -6.47 -2.34 -7.31
N MET A 109 -6.80 -2.74 -8.54
CA MET A 109 -5.99 -2.45 -9.72
C MET A 109 -5.99 -0.95 -10.07
N GLU A 110 -7.13 -0.28 -9.91
CA GLU A 110 -7.24 1.18 -10.05
C GLU A 110 -6.40 1.90 -8.98
N CYS A 111 -6.45 1.43 -7.73
CA CYS A 111 -5.65 1.99 -6.65
C CYS A 111 -4.15 1.73 -6.87
N SER A 112 -3.76 0.52 -7.29
CA SER A 112 -2.35 0.16 -7.58
C SER A 112 -1.76 0.98 -8.72
N SER A 113 -2.58 1.38 -9.70
CA SER A 113 -2.12 2.23 -10.80
C SER A 113 -1.89 3.69 -10.38
N ASN A 114 -2.62 4.16 -9.36
CA ASN A 114 -2.63 5.56 -8.93
C ASN A 114 -1.87 5.81 -7.61
N ASN A 115 -1.54 4.75 -6.86
CA ASN A 115 -0.90 4.79 -5.54
C ASN A 115 0.26 3.80 -5.47
N ASN A 116 1.04 3.86 -4.38
CA ASN A 116 2.12 2.91 -4.10
C ASN A 116 1.60 1.57 -3.54
N LEU A 117 0.39 1.13 -3.92
CA LEU A 117 -0.20 -0.14 -3.48
C LEU A 117 0.37 -1.28 -4.32
N GLN A 118 1.06 -2.22 -3.68
CA GLN A 118 1.61 -3.41 -4.35
C GLN A 118 0.62 -4.58 -4.27
N VAL A 119 0.31 -5.18 -5.42
CA VAL A 119 -0.61 -6.33 -5.50
C VAL A 119 0.18 -7.63 -5.53
N LEU A 120 -0.18 -8.58 -4.65
CA LEU A 120 0.45 -9.87 -4.48
C LEU A 120 -0.61 -10.98 -4.67
N PRO A 121 -0.66 -11.64 -5.84
CA PRO A 121 -1.58 -12.76 -6.04
C PRO A 121 -1.08 -14.02 -5.32
N VAL A 122 -2.01 -14.80 -4.77
CA VAL A 122 -1.78 -16.10 -4.12
C VAL A 122 -2.68 -17.16 -4.74
#